data_AF-A0A7C9M4G3-F1
#
_entry.id   AF-A0A7C9M4G3-F1
#
_cell.length_a   1.000
_cell.length_b   1.000
_cell.length_c   1.000
_cell.angle_alpha   90.00
_cell.angle_beta   90.00
_cell.angle_gamma   90.00
#
_symmetry.space_group_name_H-M   'P 1'
#
loop_
_entity.id
_entity.type
_entity.pdbx_description
1 polymer ?
#
loop_
_entity_poly.entity_id
_entity_poly.type
_entity_poly.pdbx_seq_one_letter_code
_entity_poly.pdbx_strand_id
1 'polypeptide(L)'
;MSEEYATSKVLLDRLNARLPRMLELQRHVDAGAKLDEGEFEFLKELVEDANLSHQYVARHPDLQPLASRLVSLYGQIVEKALENESKG
;
A
#
# COMPACT_ATOMS: atom_id res chain seq x y z
N MET A 1 -6.93 -27.06 -8.12
CA MET A 1 -6.24 -25.92 -7.47
C MET A 1 -6.76 -25.85 -6.04
N SER A 2 -5.89 -25.76 -5.05
CA SER A 2 -6.29 -25.56 -3.64
C SER A 2 -6.81 -24.13 -3.41
N GLU A 3 -7.75 -23.95 -2.48
CA GLU A 3 -8.33 -22.64 -2.13
C GLU A 3 -7.25 -21.63 -1.71
N GLU A 4 -6.20 -22.08 -1.01
CA GLU A 4 -5.08 -21.23 -0.60
C GLU A 4 -4.33 -20.64 -1.80
N TYR A 5 -4.09 -21.42 -2.87
CA TYR A 5 -3.41 -20.94 -4.06
C TYR A 5 -4.23 -19.88 -4.81
N ALA A 6 -5.55 -20.04 -4.84
CA ALA A 6 -6.46 -19.06 -5.44
C ALA A 6 -6.45 -17.73 -4.66
N THR A 7 -6.53 -17.78 -3.34
CA THR A 7 -6.45 -16.59 -2.47
C THR A 7 -5.09 -15.89 -2.62
N SER A 8 -4.00 -16.66 -2.66
CA SER A 8 -2.63 -16.15 -2.87
C SER A 8 -2.53 -15.33 -4.15
N LYS A 9 -3.02 -15.91 -5.26
CA LYS A 9 -2.94 -15.29 -6.59
C LYS A 9 -3.76 -14.01 -6.67
N VAL A 10 -4.98 -14.01 -6.13
CA VAL A 10 -5.85 -12.83 -6.11
C VAL A 10 -5.25 -11.69 -5.28
N LEU A 11 -4.58 -12.01 -4.16
CA LEU A 11 -3.88 -10.99 -3.36
C LEU A 11 -2.69 -10.39 -4.13
N LEU A 12 -1.89 -11.22 -4.79
CA LEU A 12 -0.75 -10.77 -5.59
C LEU A 12 -1.18 -9.96 -6.82
N ASP A 13 -2.24 -10.36 -7.52
CA ASP A 13 -2.77 -9.62 -8.67
C ASP A 13 -3.29 -8.24 -8.25
N ARG A 14 -4.02 -8.16 -7.13
CA ARG A 14 -4.48 -6.86 -6.58
C ARG A 14 -3.32 -5.97 -6.17
N LEU A 15 -2.29 -6.55 -5.55
CA LEU A 15 -1.09 -5.81 -5.19
C LEU A 15 -0.37 -5.26 -6.43
N ASN A 16 -0.17 -6.09 -7.45
CA ASN A 16 0.49 -5.70 -8.70
C ASN A 16 -0.27 -4.58 -9.42
N ALA A 17 -1.60 -4.60 -9.38
CA ALA A 17 -2.41 -3.54 -9.97
C ALA A 17 -2.28 -2.19 -9.23
N ARG A 18 -2.02 -2.22 -7.92
CA ARG A 18 -1.99 -1.01 -7.06
C ARG A 18 -0.62 -0.41 -6.86
N LEU A 19 0.43 -1.22 -6.95
CA LEU A 19 1.81 -0.77 -6.74
C LEU A 19 2.22 0.41 -7.65
N PRO A 20 1.88 0.44 -8.96
CA PRO A 20 2.22 1.59 -9.81
C PRO A 20 1.61 2.89 -9.30
N ARG A 21 0.36 2.84 -8.85
CA ARG A 21 -0.35 4.01 -8.29
C ARG A 21 0.24 4.46 -6.96
N MET A 22 0.65 3.52 -6.09
CA MET A 22 1.37 3.88 -4.85
C MET A 22 2.70 4.57 -5.14
N LEU A 23 3.45 4.10 -6.13
CA LEU A 23 4.73 4.72 -6.52
C LEU A 23 4.54 6.09 -7.17
N GLU A 24 3.48 6.28 -7.95
CA GLU A 24 3.11 7.59 -8.47
C GLU A 24 2.75 8.57 -7.35
N LEU A 25 1.97 8.10 -6.38
CA LEU A 25 1.61 8.89 -5.20
C LEU A 25 2.82 9.30 -4.37
N GLN A 26 3.75 8.37 -4.16
CA GLN A 26 5.04 8.66 -3.51
C GLN A 26 5.78 9.77 -4.25
N ARG A 27 5.90 9.69 -5.58
CA ARG A 27 6.55 10.73 -6.37
C ARG A 27 5.85 12.08 -6.27
N HIS A 28 4.52 12.07 -6.18
CA HIS A 28 3.72 13.29 -6.07
C HIS A 28 3.99 14.00 -4.73
N VAL A 29 3.93 13.28 -3.61
CA VAL A 29 4.24 13.84 -2.28
C VAL A 29 5.72 14.18 -2.11
N ASP A 30 6.64 13.42 -2.73
CA ASP A 30 8.08 13.75 -2.72
C ASP A 30 8.37 15.06 -3.47
N ALA A 31 7.53 15.42 -4.45
CA ALA A 31 7.61 16.70 -5.17
C ALA A 31 7.00 17.87 -4.37
N GLY A 32 6.48 17.64 -3.17
CA GLY A 32 5.85 18.65 -2.34
C GLY A 32 4.35 18.85 -2.59
N ALA A 33 3.73 17.98 -3.40
CA ALA A 33 2.29 18.07 -3.65
C ALA A 33 1.48 17.63 -2.42
N LYS A 34 0.33 18.27 -2.26
CA LYS A 34 -0.70 17.89 -1.29
C LYS A 34 -1.54 16.76 -1.85
N LEU A 35 -2.07 15.93 -0.95
CA LEU A 35 -2.96 14.85 -1.35
C LEU A 35 -4.38 15.38 -1.55
N ASP A 36 -5.03 14.95 -2.63
CA ASP A 36 -6.45 15.18 -2.83
C ASP A 36 -7.31 14.11 -2.14
N GLU A 37 -8.63 14.35 -2.09
CA GLU A 37 -9.59 13.45 -1.43
C GLU A 37 -9.56 12.03 -2.04
N GLY A 38 -9.38 11.90 -3.36
CA GLY A 38 -9.32 10.61 -4.04
C GLY A 38 -8.02 9.85 -3.74
N GLU A 39 -6.92 10.56 -3.56
CA GLU A 39 -5.65 10.01 -3.11
C GLU A 39 -5.72 9.55 -1.64
N PHE A 40 -6.40 10.31 -0.77
CA PHE A 40 -6.64 9.89 0.62
C PHE A 40 -7.52 8.64 0.70
N GLU A 41 -8.60 8.56 -0.07
CA GLU A 41 -9.45 7.37 -0.09
C GLU A 41 -8.68 6.14 -0.60
N PHE A 42 -7.86 6.30 -1.64
CA PHE A 42 -6.99 5.23 -2.13
C PHE A 42 -6.02 4.72 -1.04
N LEU A 43 -5.42 5.62 -0.25
CA LEU A 43 -4.55 5.25 0.86
C LEU A 43 -5.30 4.48 1.96
N LYS A 44 -6.55 4.84 2.26
CA LYS A 44 -7.37 4.12 3.24
C LYS A 44 -7.68 2.70 2.77
N GLU A 45 -8.13 2.55 1.51
CA GLU A 45 -8.40 1.24 0.91
C GLU A 45 -7.18 0.31 0.99
N LEU A 46 -5.98 0.84 0.75
CA LEU A 46 -4.74 0.07 0.85
C LEU A 46 -4.47 -0.47 2.25
N VAL A 47 -4.76 0.31 3.29
CA VAL A 47 -4.59 -0.12 4.68
C VAL A 47 -5.61 -1.19 5.04
N GLU A 48 -6.86 -1.03 4.63
CA GLU A 48 -7.89 -2.04 4.86
C GLU A 48 -7.51 -3.38 4.22
N ASP A 49 -7.02 -3.36 2.98
CA ASP A 49 -6.56 -4.57 2.32
C ASP A 49 -5.29 -5.17 2.95
N ALA A 50 -4.37 -4.34 3.44
CA ALA A 50 -3.21 -4.80 4.20
C ALA A 50 -3.64 -5.52 5.50
N ASN A 51 -4.64 -4.98 6.20
CA ASN A 51 -5.19 -5.59 7.41
C ASN A 51 -5.89 -6.93 7.12
N LEU A 52 -6.67 -7.00 6.02
CA LEU A 52 -7.33 -8.24 5.60
C LEU A 52 -6.32 -9.33 5.18
N SER A 53 -5.18 -8.93 4.62
CA SER A 53 -4.12 -9.85 4.17
C SER A 53 -3.10 -10.22 5.25
N HIS A 54 -3.11 -9.55 6.42
CA HIS A 54 -2.15 -9.79 7.50
C HIS A 54 -2.14 -11.24 7.99
N GLN A 55 -3.31 -11.87 8.18
CA GLN A 55 -3.39 -13.27 8.61
C GLN A 55 -2.79 -14.24 7.58
N TYR A 56 -2.93 -13.90 6.29
CA TYR A 56 -2.37 -14.68 5.21
C TYR A 56 -0.84 -14.52 5.18
N VAL A 57 -0.31 -13.30 5.28
CA VAL A 57 1.14 -13.05 5.40
C VAL A 57 1.74 -13.76 6.63
N ALA A 58 1.03 -13.81 7.76
CA ALA A 58 1.48 -14.52 8.96
C ALA A 58 1.67 -16.03 8.74
N ARG A 59 0.94 -16.63 7.79
CA ARG A 59 1.05 -18.05 7.41
C ARG A 59 2.07 -18.29 6.29
N HIS A 60 2.53 -17.23 5.62
CA HIS A 60 3.43 -17.26 4.48
C HIS A 60 4.67 -16.38 4.74
N PRO A 61 5.66 -16.88 5.51
CA PRO A 61 6.83 -16.08 5.92
C PRO A 61 7.67 -15.57 4.75
N ASP A 62 7.60 -16.22 3.58
CA ASP A 62 8.18 -15.77 2.32
C ASP A 62 7.63 -14.43 1.82
N LEU A 63 6.41 -14.07 2.24
CA LEU A 63 5.77 -12.79 1.91
C LEU A 63 6.08 -11.68 2.92
N GLN A 64 6.66 -11.98 4.08
CA GLN A 64 7.01 -10.96 5.07
C GLN A 64 7.90 -9.83 4.51
N PRO A 65 8.96 -10.11 3.73
CA PRO A 65 9.79 -9.05 3.16
C PRO A 65 9.01 -8.11 2.24
N LEU A 66 8.06 -8.66 1.47
CA LEU A 66 7.19 -7.89 0.59
C LEU A 66 6.21 -7.03 1.40
N ALA A 67 5.54 -7.63 2.39
CA ALA A 67 4.62 -6.93 3.28
C ALA A 67 5.31 -5.78 4.04
N SER A 68 6.51 -6.01 4.56
CA SER A 68 7.30 -4.99 5.25
C SER A 68 7.65 -3.81 4.35
N ARG A 69 8.02 -4.06 3.08
CA ARG A 69 8.29 -3.00 2.10
C ARG A 69 7.04 -2.18 1.79
N LEU A 70 5.87 -2.82 1.70
CA LEU A 70 4.60 -2.12 1.43
C LEU A 70 4.17 -1.24 2.60
N VAL A 71 4.28 -1.75 3.83
CA VAL A 71 4.01 -0.95 5.04
C VAL A 71 4.95 0.25 5.12
N SER A 72 6.24 0.04 4.80
CA SER A 72 7.22 1.12 4.79
C SER A 72 6.91 2.18 3.73
N LEU A 73 6.56 1.75 2.51
CA LEU A 73 6.16 2.66 1.42
C LEU A 73 4.93 3.49 1.80
N TYR A 74 3.91 2.84 2.37
CA TYR A 74 2.73 3.53 2.86
C TYR A 74 3.07 4.59 3.92
N GLY A 75 3.89 4.21 4.92
CA GLY A 75 4.32 5.13 5.98
C GLY A 75 5.05 6.36 5.43
N GLN A 76 5.94 6.17 4.47
CA GLN A 76 6.67 7.26 3.81
C GLN A 76 5.73 8.22 3.07
N ILE A 77 4.73 7.69 2.36
CA ILE A 77 3.74 8.52 1.65
C ILE A 77 2.96 9.38 2.64
N VAL A 78 2.46 8.79 3.73
CA VAL A 78 1.67 9.49 4.74
C VAL A 78 2.51 10.56 5.45
N GLU A 79 3.74 10.22 5.85
CA GLU A 79 4.64 11.17 6.50
C GLU A 79 4.93 12.39 5.61
N LYS A 80 5.24 12.14 4.33
CA LYS A 80 5.46 13.23 3.36
C LYS A 80 4.20 14.03 3.07
N ALA A 81 3.04 13.39 2.95
CA ALA A 81 1.77 14.09 2.78
C ALA A 81 1.50 15.05 3.95
N LEU A 82 1.69 14.60 5.19
CA LEU A 82 1.53 15.42 6.39
C LEU A 82 2.52 16.59 6.44
N GLU A 83 3.78 16.37 6.05
CA GLU A 83 4.75 17.44 5.90
C GLU A 83 4.31 18.49 4.89
N ASN A 84 3.78 18.07 3.73
CA ASN A 84 3.35 18.99 2.67
C ASN A 84 2.11 19.78 3.08
N GLU A 85 1.17 19.15 3.79
CA GLU A 85 0.03 19.85 4.38
C GLU A 85 0.46 20.92 5.38
N SER A 86 1.50 20.65 6.17
CA SER A 86 1.99 21.60 7.18
C SER A 86 2.79 22.77 6.59
N LYS A 87 3.30 22.64 5.36
CA LYS A 87 4.16 23.65 4.68
C LYS A 87 3.40 24.59 3.76
N GLY A 88 2.21 24.20 3.27
CA GLY A 88 1.40 24.99 2.34
C GLY A 88 0.14 25.54 3.00
#